data_AF-A0A3D3YPQ6-F1
#
_entry.id   AF-A0A3D3YPQ6-F1
#
_cell.length_a   1.000
_cell.length_b   1.000
_cell.length_c   1.000
_cell.angle_alpha   90.00
_cell.angle_beta   90.00
_cell.angle_gamma   90.00
#
_symmetry.space_group_name_H-M   'P 1'
#
loop_
_entity.id
_entity.type
_entity.pdbx_description
1 polymer ?
#
loop_
_entity_poly.entity_id
_entity_poly.type
_entity_poly.pdbx_seq_one_letter_code
_entity_poly.pdbx_strand_id
1 'polypeptide(L)'
;DGELESDTARDILKVAAIERSYHSGRAFTGFIRGFGLKAGAIATSGVWDSGLIIAVGADDAAMAQAVNRVRELDGGIVVCDRGR
;
A
#
# COMPACT_ATOMS: atom_id res chain seq x y z
N ASP A 1 8.83 -10.63 -16.53
CA ASP A 1 7.96 -11.43 -15.65
C ASP A 1 6.47 -11.07 -15.69
N GLY A 2 6.02 -10.18 -16.59
CA GLY A 2 4.58 -9.97 -16.85
C GLY A 2 3.84 -9.13 -15.80
N GLU A 3 4.57 -8.53 -14.86
CA GLU A 3 4.02 -7.62 -13.87
C GLU A 3 3.79 -6.22 -14.44
N LEU A 4 2.72 -5.58 -13.99
CA LEU A 4 2.46 -4.16 -14.26
C LEU A 4 3.06 -3.33 -13.13
N GLU A 5 3.81 -2.29 -13.47
CA GLU A 5 4.45 -1.39 -12.51
C GLU A 5 3.74 -0.04 -12.42
N SER A 6 3.97 0.67 -11.31
CA SER A 6 3.57 2.07 -11.17
C SER A 6 4.28 2.94 -12.21
N ASP A 7 3.59 3.95 -12.73
CA ASP A 7 4.14 4.97 -13.62
C ASP A 7 4.00 6.34 -12.97
N THR A 8 5.03 6.75 -12.24
CA THR A 8 5.05 8.02 -11.50
C THR A 8 5.11 9.25 -12.41
N ALA A 9 5.54 9.10 -13.67
CA ALA A 9 5.52 10.19 -14.65
C ALA A 9 4.10 10.52 -15.09
N ARG A 10 3.23 9.51 -15.25
CA ARG A 10 1.80 9.66 -15.54
C ARG A 10 0.90 9.73 -14.30
N ASP A 11 1.53 9.68 -13.12
CA ASP A 11 0.89 9.66 -11.80
C ASP A 11 -0.09 8.50 -11.63
N ILE A 12 0.34 7.31 -12.07
CA ILE A 12 -0.38 6.03 -11.93
C ILE A 12 0.38 5.23 -10.87
N LEU A 13 -0.25 4.94 -9.74
CA LEU A 13 0.35 4.20 -8.63
C LEU A 13 -0.42 2.92 -8.35
N LYS A 14 0.28 1.90 -7.87
CA LYS A 14 -0.37 0.72 -7.31
C LYS A 14 -1.11 1.10 -6.02
N VAL A 15 -2.28 0.50 -5.86
CA VAL A 15 -3.02 0.45 -4.60
C VAL A 15 -3.26 -1.00 -4.24
N ALA A 16 -3.10 -1.34 -2.95
CA ALA A 16 -3.42 -2.64 -2.42
C ALA A 16 -4.42 -2.49 -1.27
N ALA A 17 -5.46 -3.33 -1.26
CA ALA A 17 -6.42 -3.46 -0.19
C ALA A 17 -6.27 -4.85 0.42
N ILE A 18 -5.87 -4.92 1.69
CA ILE A 18 -5.40 -6.15 2.34
C ILE A 18 -6.30 -6.47 3.54
N GLU A 19 -6.83 -7.68 3.54
CA GLU A 19 -7.66 -8.21 4.62
C GLU A 19 -6.77 -8.57 5.83
N ARG A 20 -7.15 -8.13 7.03
CA ARG A 20 -6.40 -8.38 8.28
C ARG A 20 -7.23 -8.94 9.45
N SER A 21 -8.55 -8.89 9.38
CA SER A 21 -9.46 -9.25 10.47
C SER A 21 -9.64 -10.77 10.60
N TYR A 22 -9.72 -11.47 9.47
CA TYR A 22 -10.03 -12.90 9.38
C TYR A 22 -8.82 -13.74 8.97
N HIS A 23 -7.65 -13.12 8.78
CA HIS A 23 -6.41 -13.80 8.38
C HIS A 23 -6.58 -14.64 7.11
N SER A 24 -7.45 -14.20 6.20
CA SER A 24 -7.80 -14.95 4.99
C SER A 24 -6.72 -14.90 3.90
N GLY A 25 -5.72 -14.02 4.06
CA GLY A 25 -4.70 -13.77 3.04
C GLY A 25 -5.22 -13.07 1.79
N ARG A 26 -6.49 -12.64 1.79
CA ARG A 26 -7.10 -11.97 0.64
C ARG A 26 -6.53 -10.56 0.49
N ALA A 27 -6.11 -10.25 -0.72
CA ALA A 27 -5.74 -8.91 -1.12
C ALA A 27 -6.31 -8.59 -2.49
N PHE A 28 -6.56 -7.31 -2.74
CA PHE A 28 -6.83 -6.77 -4.06
C PHE A 28 -5.72 -5.80 -4.41
N THR A 29 -5.20 -5.87 -5.63
CA THR A 29 -4.23 -4.91 -6.17
C THR A 29 -4.81 -4.26 -7.42
N GLY A 30 -4.69 -2.95 -7.52
CA GLY A 30 -5.12 -2.18 -8.68
C GLY A 30 -4.24 -0.95 -8.89
N PHE A 31 -4.69 -0.05 -9.76
CA PHE A 31 -4.02 1.22 -10.02
C PHE A 31 -4.94 2.39 -9.73
N ILE A 32 -4.37 3.44 -9.17
CA ILE A 32 -5.03 4.74 -8.97
C ILE A 32 -4.24 5.83 -9.69
N ARG A 33 -4.92 6.89 -10.08
CA ARG A 33 -4.30 8.05 -10.76
C ARG A 33 -4.60 9.34 -10.01
N GLY A 34 -3.64 10.25 -9.95
CA GLY A 34 -3.85 11.58 -9.34
C GLY A 34 -3.39 11.69 -7.88
N PHE A 35 -2.62 10.74 -7.38
CA PHE A 35 -2.21 10.70 -5.97
C PHE A 35 -0.95 11.54 -5.69
N GLY A 36 -0.09 11.74 -6.69
CA GLY A 36 1.04 12.67 -6.65
C GLY A 36 2.34 12.13 -6.04
N LEU A 37 2.34 10.91 -5.48
CA LEU A 37 3.55 10.30 -4.91
C LEU A 37 4.57 9.95 -6.01
N LYS A 38 5.84 10.30 -5.79
CA LYS A 38 6.93 10.04 -6.75
C LYS A 38 7.90 8.94 -6.34
N ALA A 39 7.90 8.57 -5.06
CA ALA A 39 8.73 7.51 -4.50
C ALA A 39 8.10 6.99 -3.20
N GLY A 40 8.43 5.76 -2.82
CA GLY A 40 7.98 5.18 -1.57
C GLY A 40 6.51 4.76 -1.58
N ALA A 41 5.96 4.59 -0.38
CA ALA A 41 4.60 4.16 -0.17
C ALA A 41 4.01 4.70 1.14
N ILE A 42 2.69 4.70 1.21
CA ILE A 42 1.91 4.94 2.43
C ILE A 42 0.97 3.76 2.66
N ALA A 43 0.83 3.33 3.91
CA ALA A 43 -0.16 2.34 4.33
C ALA A 43 -0.94 2.84 5.54
N THR A 44 -2.23 2.51 5.61
CA THR A 44 -3.09 2.85 6.74
C THR A 44 -4.03 1.71 7.08
N SER A 45 -4.26 1.51 8.37
CA SER A 45 -5.33 0.65 8.89
C SER A 45 -6.59 1.41 9.28
N GLY A 46 -6.62 2.73 9.08
CA GLY A 46 -7.72 3.63 9.46
C GLY A 46 -8.90 3.61 8.49
N VAL A 47 -9.23 2.44 7.95
CA VAL A 47 -10.34 2.27 6.99
C VAL A 47 -11.63 2.04 7.77
N TRP A 48 -12.49 3.05 7.79
CA TRP A 48 -13.60 3.18 8.74
C TRP A 48 -14.69 2.10 8.65
N ASP A 49 -14.85 1.44 7.50
CA ASP A 49 -15.98 0.54 7.20
C ASP A 49 -15.60 -0.94 7.14
N SER A 50 -14.35 -1.26 6.83
CA SER A 50 -13.95 -2.58 6.34
C SER A 50 -12.81 -3.22 7.13
N GLY A 51 -12.13 -2.44 7.98
CA GLY A 51 -11.00 -2.93 8.77
C GLY A 51 -9.80 -3.38 7.93
N LEU A 52 -9.76 -3.02 6.64
CA LEU A 52 -8.64 -3.33 5.74
C LEU A 52 -7.39 -2.52 6.10
N ILE A 53 -6.24 -2.99 5.60
CA ILE A 53 -5.08 -2.13 5.39
C ILE A 53 -5.10 -1.70 3.93
N ILE A 54 -5.07 -0.39 3.68
CA ILE A 54 -4.87 0.15 2.32
C ILE A 54 -3.44 0.63 2.22
N ALA A 55 -2.76 0.26 1.14
CA ALA A 55 -1.45 0.77 0.78
C ALA A 55 -1.46 1.39 -0.62
N VAL A 56 -0.75 2.49 -0.82
CA VAL A 56 -0.50 3.12 -2.12
C VAL A 56 0.99 3.34 -2.25
N GLY A 57 1.58 3.00 -3.39
CA GLY A 57 3.03 3.17 -3.57
C GLY A 57 3.53 3.26 -5.00
N ALA A 58 4.70 3.88 -5.12
CA ALA A 58 5.47 3.96 -6.35
C ALA A 58 6.32 2.69 -6.58
N ASP A 59 6.60 1.92 -5.52
CA ASP A 59 7.34 0.65 -5.59
C ASP A 59 6.81 -0.39 -4.59
N ASP A 60 6.86 -1.65 -4.98
CA ASP A 60 6.25 -2.77 -4.23
C ASP A 60 6.99 -3.04 -2.91
N ALA A 61 8.30 -2.79 -2.85
CA ALA A 61 9.10 -3.02 -1.67
C ALA A 61 8.71 -2.06 -0.53
N ALA A 62 8.55 -0.77 -0.84
CA ALA A 62 8.07 0.23 0.11
C ALA A 62 6.64 -0.07 0.55
N MET A 63 5.76 -0.51 -0.36
CA MET A 63 4.40 -0.93 0.01
C MET A 63 4.41 -2.08 1.00
N ALA A 64 5.20 -3.12 0.74
CA ALA A 64 5.32 -4.27 1.64
C ALA A 64 5.87 -3.86 3.02
N GLN A 65 6.88 -3.00 3.06
CA GLN A 65 7.43 -2.47 4.32
C GLN A 65 6.39 -1.67 5.11
N ALA A 66 5.69 -0.74 4.45
CA ALA A 66 4.66 0.07 5.10
C ALA A 66 3.53 -0.80 5.68
N VAL A 67 3.05 -1.79 4.92
CA VAL A 67 2.02 -2.74 5.38
C VAL A 67 2.51 -3.56 6.56
N ASN A 68 3.71 -4.14 6.48
CA ASN A 68 4.26 -4.96 7.56
C ASN A 68 4.44 -4.12 8.83
N ARG A 69 4.88 -2.87 8.70
CA ARG A 69 5.02 -1.97 9.82
C ARG A 69 3.68 -1.58 10.45
N VAL A 70 2.64 -1.36 9.65
CA VAL A 70 1.27 -1.16 10.17
C VAL A 70 0.83 -2.37 10.99
N ARG A 71 1.14 -3.60 10.55
CA ARG A 71 0.82 -4.82 11.30
C ARG A 71 1.61 -4.91 12.60
N GLU A 72 2.90 -4.62 12.59
CA GLU A 72 3.75 -4.61 13.80
C GLU A 72 3.29 -3.60 14.86
N LEU A 73 2.75 -2.46 14.40
CA LEU A 73 2.23 -1.39 15.25
C LEU A 73 0.80 -1.66 15.76
N ASP A 74 0.18 -2.77 15.33
CA ASP A 74 -1.24 -3.07 15.55
C ASP A 74 -2.19 -1.98 15.03
N GLY A 75 -1.78 -1.29 13.96
CA GLY A 75 -2.55 -0.27 13.28
C GLY A 75 -1.83 1.08 13.14
N GLY A 76 -2.56 2.06 12.59
CA GLY A 76 -2.09 3.41 12.36
C GLY A 76 -1.80 3.70 10.90
N ILE A 77 -0.88 4.64 10.67
CA ILE A 77 -0.46 5.12 9.34
C ILE A 77 1.07 5.05 9.29
N VAL A 78 1.61 4.45 8.23
CA VAL A 78 3.05 4.36 7.99
C VAL A 78 3.37 4.92 6.62
N VAL A 79 4.43 5.69 6.53
CA VAL A 79 5.06 6.12 5.28
C VAL A 79 6.43 5.46 5.22
N CYS A 80 6.76 4.85 4.08
CA CYS A 80 8.07 4.27 3.83
C CYS A 80 8.68 4.85 2.55
N ASP A 81 9.97 5.19 2.61
CA ASP A 81 10.76 5.57 1.43
C ASP A 81 12.19 5.04 1.56
N ARG A 82 12.70 4.39 0.51
CA ARG A 82 14.07 3.86 0.45
C ARG A 82 14.48 3.00 1.65
N GLY A 83 13.58 2.15 2.16
CA GLY A 83 13.88 1.23 3.25
C GLY A 83 13.82 1.83 4.66
N ARG A 84 13.18 2.99 4.83
CA ARG A 84 13.01 3.68 6.12
C ARG A 84 11.56 3.96 6.42
#